data_AF-A0A5J5EBD8-F1
#
_entry.id   AF-A0A5J5EBD8-F1
#
_cell.length_a   1.000
_cell.length_b   1.000
_cell.length_c   1.000
_cell.angle_alpha   90.00
_cell.angle_beta   90.00
_cell.angle_gamma   90.00
#
_symmetry.space_group_name_H-M   'P 1'
#
loop_
_entity.id
_entity.type
_entity.pdbx_description
1 polymer ?
#
loop_
_entity_poly.entity_id
_entity_poly.type
_entity_poly.pdbx_seq_one_letter_code
_entity_poly.pdbx_strand_id
1 'polypeptide(L)'
;MAKVKLNLAGFRQIRQSAPIQQAIDQQATLIAARANNMAQVEGATYEASTHISTPEGSIALATTGHGAKGNVNAMVDNAKHNTLLKAVKQQ
;
A
#
# COMPACT_ATOMS: atom_id res chain seq x y z
N MET A 1 -11.11 18.15 -30.07
CA MET A 1 -10.17 17.36 -29.24
C MET A 1 -10.10 18.00 -27.86
N ALA A 2 -10.58 17.32 -26.82
CA ALA A 2 -10.56 17.88 -25.46
C ALA A 2 -9.13 17.84 -24.91
N LYS A 3 -8.54 19.01 -24.66
CA LYS A 3 -7.22 19.15 -24.05
C LYS A 3 -7.34 18.76 -22.58
N VAL A 4 -7.08 17.50 -22.24
CA VAL A 4 -7.09 17.02 -20.85
C VAL A 4 -5.97 17.74 -20.10
N LYS A 5 -6.32 18.76 -19.32
CA LYS A 5 -5.37 19.54 -18.51
C LYS A 5 -4.98 18.72 -17.28
N LEU A 6 -4.04 17.81 -17.46
CA LEU A 6 -3.47 16.92 -16.42
C LEU A 6 -2.83 17.66 -15.22
N ASN A 7 -2.55 18.96 -15.35
CA ASN A 7 -1.76 19.74 -14.38
C ASN A 7 -2.51 20.95 -13.80
N LEU A 8 -3.83 20.84 -13.58
CA LEU A 8 -4.62 21.83 -12.83
C LEU A 8 -4.54 21.54 -11.33
N ALA A 9 -4.32 22.58 -10.51
CA ALA A 9 -4.28 22.50 -9.06
C ALA A 9 -5.52 21.79 -8.45
N GLY A 10 -6.69 21.93 -9.08
CA GLY A 10 -7.91 21.23 -8.69
C GLY A 10 -7.81 19.70 -8.73
N PHE A 11 -7.07 19.10 -9.68
CA PHE A 11 -6.85 17.64 -9.70
C PHE A 11 -5.89 17.18 -8.60
N ARG A 12 -4.99 18.05 -8.12
CA ARG A 12 -4.13 17.75 -6.98
C ARG A 12 -4.94 17.77 -5.69
N GLN A 13 -5.81 18.77 -5.53
CA GLN A 13 -6.76 18.85 -4.41
C GLN A 13 -7.69 17.64 -4.35
N ILE A 14 -8.19 17.17 -5.50
CA ILE A 14 -9.00 15.93 -5.56
C ILE A 14 -8.16 14.73 -5.14
N ARG A 15 -6.92 14.58 -5.63
CA ARG A 15 -6.03 13.47 -5.25
C ARG A 15 -5.60 13.47 -3.79
N GLN A 16 -5.67 14.63 -3.13
CA GLN A 16 -5.41 14.82 -1.70
C GLN A 16 -6.70 14.94 -0.87
N SER A 17 -7.86 14.69 -1.49
CA SER A 17 -9.14 14.79 -0.78
C SER A 17 -9.34 13.60 0.15
N ALA A 18 -10.07 13.82 1.25
CA ALA A 18 -10.34 12.79 2.25
C ALA A 18 -10.93 11.50 1.66
N PRO A 19 -11.88 11.52 0.70
CA PRO A 19 -12.39 10.29 0.10
C PRO A 19 -11.33 9.47 -0.64
N ILE A 20 -10.41 10.14 -1.35
CA ILE A 20 -9.33 9.46 -2.08
C ILE A 20 -8.29 8.91 -1.11
N GLN A 21 -7.94 9.67 -0.08
CA GLN A 21 -7.05 9.21 0.98
C GLN A 21 -7.59 7.97 1.69
N GLN A 22 -8.88 7.97 2.05
CA GLN A 22 -9.55 6.82 2.64
C GLN A 22 -9.54 5.60 1.70
N ALA A 23 -9.81 5.79 0.42
CA ALA A 23 -9.78 4.70 -0.56
C ALA A 23 -8.37 4.10 -0.71
N ILE A 24 -7.33 4.94 -0.70
CA ILE A 24 -5.93 4.49 -0.80
C ILE A 24 -5.50 3.77 0.49
N ASP A 25 -5.89 4.26 1.66
CA ASP A 25 -5.66 3.57 2.94
C ASP A 25 -6.31 2.20 2.97
N GLN A 26 -7.60 2.12 2.58
CA GLN A 26 -8.33 0.85 2.49
C GLN A 26 -7.63 -0.13 1.55
N GLN A 27 -7.14 0.34 0.41
CA GLN A 27 -6.42 -0.50 -0.53
C GLN A 27 -5.11 -1.03 0.07
N ALA A 28 -4.35 -0.20 0.79
CA ALA A 28 -3.15 -0.65 1.48
C ALA A 28 -3.47 -1.69 2.57
N THR A 29 -4.54 -1.49 3.35
CA THR A 29 -5.02 -2.47 4.32
C THR A 29 -5.40 -3.79 3.67
N LEU A 30 -6.11 -3.76 2.54
CA LEU A 30 -6.50 -4.97 1.80
C LEU A 30 -5.28 -5.71 1.26
N ILE A 31 -4.28 -5.00 0.73
CA ILE A 31 -3.03 -5.63 0.25
C ILE A 31 -2.28 -6.28 1.41
N ALA A 32 -2.15 -5.61 2.55
CA ALA A 32 -1.52 -6.19 3.74
C ALA A 32 -2.28 -7.42 4.25
N ALA A 33 -3.61 -7.37 4.30
CA ALA A 33 -4.45 -8.51 4.68
C ALA A 33 -4.29 -9.72 3.74
N ARG A 34 -4.23 -9.47 2.42
CA ARG A 34 -3.94 -10.53 1.43
C ARG A 34 -2.56 -11.12 1.65
N ALA A 35 -1.54 -10.28 1.85
CA ALA A 35 -0.19 -10.75 2.12
C ALA A 35 -0.13 -11.61 3.39
N ASN A 36 -0.83 -11.22 4.46
CA ASN A 36 -0.96 -12.02 5.69
C ASN A 36 -1.63 -13.38 5.44
N ASN A 37 -2.68 -13.44 4.62
CA ASN A 37 -3.33 -14.72 4.25
C ASN A 37 -2.44 -15.63 3.37
N MET A 38 -1.45 -15.06 2.70
CA MET A 38 -0.53 -15.76 1.82
C MET A 38 0.81 -16.10 2.48
N ALA A 39 1.06 -15.57 3.68
CA ALA A 39 2.30 -15.74 4.41
C ALA A 39 2.57 -17.23 4.66
N GLN A 40 3.78 -17.68 4.37
CA GLN A 40 4.20 -19.07 4.52
C GLN A 40 5.18 -19.26 5.69
N VAL A 41 5.86 -18.18 6.09
CA VAL A 41 6.74 -18.17 7.27
C VAL A 41 5.93 -17.90 8.53
N GLU A 42 6.12 -18.75 9.55
CA GLU A 42 5.47 -18.59 10.85
C GLU A 42 5.84 -17.25 11.50
N GLY A 43 4.82 -16.55 11.99
CA GLY A 43 4.98 -15.24 12.62
C GLY A 43 5.34 -14.09 11.67
N ALA A 44 5.26 -14.29 10.35
CA ALA A 44 5.34 -13.20 9.39
C ALA A 44 4.08 -12.33 9.44
N THR A 45 4.27 -11.03 9.72
CA THR A 45 3.17 -10.06 9.78
C THR A 45 3.45 -8.90 8.84
N TYR A 46 2.51 -8.67 7.92
CA TYR A 46 2.49 -7.53 7.02
C TYR A 46 1.57 -6.45 7.58
N GLU A 47 2.00 -5.20 7.43
CA GLU A 47 1.33 -4.03 7.98
C GLU A 47 0.99 -3.03 6.87
N ALA A 48 -0.07 -2.25 7.10
CA ALA A 48 -0.40 -1.11 6.26
C ALA A 48 -0.11 0.19 7.02
N SER A 49 0.61 1.11 6.38
CA SER A 49 0.81 2.47 6.87
C SER A 49 -0.25 3.39 6.29
N THR A 50 -0.75 4.30 7.11
CA THR A 50 -1.66 5.37 6.68
C THR A 50 -1.01 6.27 5.64
N HIS A 51 -1.83 6.90 4.82
CA HIS A 51 -1.39 7.73 3.72
C HIS A 51 -0.54 8.93 4.18
N ILE A 52 0.40 9.31 3.33
CA ILE A 52 1.15 10.57 3.41
C ILE A 52 0.83 11.37 2.16
N SER A 53 0.55 12.66 2.34
CA SER A 53 0.38 13.58 1.22
C SER A 53 1.73 13.95 0.61
N THR A 54 1.79 13.88 -0.71
CA THR A 54 2.94 14.25 -1.53
C THR A 54 2.56 15.43 -2.43
N PRO A 55 3.54 16.12 -3.05
CA PRO A 55 3.24 17.15 -4.05
C PRO A 55 2.30 16.70 -5.18
N GLU A 56 2.26 15.40 -5.47
CA GLU A 56 1.49 14.85 -6.59
C GLU A 56 0.16 14.17 -6.21
N GLY A 57 -0.10 13.97 -4.91
CA GLY A 57 -1.29 13.26 -4.43
C GLY A 57 -1.10 12.69 -3.02
N SER A 58 -1.57 11.47 -2.80
CA SER A 58 -1.43 10.75 -1.53
C SER A 58 -0.93 9.32 -1.77
N ILE A 59 -0.10 8.81 -0.85
CA ILE A 59 0.50 7.47 -0.94
C ILE A 59 0.30 6.76 0.40
N ALA A 60 -0.30 5.56 0.38
CA ALA A 60 -0.27 4.62 1.50
C ALA A 60 0.58 3.39 1.13
N LEU A 61 1.10 2.69 2.13
CA LEU A 61 2.04 1.58 1.91
C LEU A 61 1.53 0.31 2.59
N ALA A 62 1.58 -0.80 1.87
CA ALA A 62 1.61 -2.14 2.48
C ALA A 62 3.07 -2.57 2.56
N THR A 63 3.52 -2.96 3.75
CA THR A 63 4.95 -3.16 4.04
C THR A 63 5.14 -4.39 4.91
N THR A 64 6.36 -4.92 4.92
CA THR A 64 6.81 -5.89 5.92
C THR A 64 7.04 -5.22 7.29
N GLY A 65 6.78 -3.92 7.42
CA GLY A 65 6.94 -3.13 8.64
C GLY A 65 8.38 -2.71 8.94
N HIS A 66 8.61 -2.03 10.07
CA HIS A 66 9.94 -1.56 10.50
C HIS A 66 10.38 -2.23 11.82
N GLY A 67 11.28 -3.22 11.73
CA GLY A 67 12.14 -3.63 12.86
C GLY A 67 11.53 -4.44 14.00
N ALA A 68 10.22 -4.69 14.06
CA ALA A 68 9.63 -5.65 15.01
C ALA A 68 9.97 -7.10 14.63
N LYS A 69 9.95 -8.05 15.58
CA LYS A 69 10.27 -9.47 15.30
C LYS A 69 9.40 -10.07 14.18
N GLY A 70 8.09 -9.79 14.16
CA GLY A 70 7.19 -10.26 13.08
C GLY A 70 7.52 -9.67 11.71
N ASN A 71 8.14 -8.48 11.69
CA ASN A 71 8.50 -7.74 10.49
C ASN A 71 9.75 -8.35 9.84
N VAL A 72 10.70 -8.87 10.64
CA VAL A 72 11.85 -9.63 10.12
C VAL A 72 11.36 -10.91 9.42
N ASN A 73 10.40 -11.62 10.02
CA ASN A 73 9.83 -12.82 9.39
C ASN A 73 9.07 -12.47 8.10
N ALA A 74 8.35 -11.35 8.07
CA ALA A 74 7.72 -10.85 6.85
C ALA A 74 8.72 -10.47 5.76
N MET A 75 9.89 -9.92 6.12
CA MET A 75 10.98 -9.67 5.15
C MET A 75 11.51 -10.98 4.56
N VAL A 76 11.73 -12.00 5.40
CA VAL A 76 12.17 -13.33 4.95
C VAL A 76 11.13 -13.99 4.05
N ASP A 77 9.86 -13.94 4.45
CA ASP A 77 8.73 -14.47 3.68
C ASP A 77 8.64 -13.79 2.31
N ASN A 78 8.63 -12.45 2.29
CA ASN A 78 8.53 -11.69 1.07
C ASN A 78 9.72 -11.93 0.13
N ALA A 79 10.94 -12.00 0.65
CA ALA A 79 12.14 -12.26 -0.14
C ALA A 79 12.13 -13.65 -0.81
N LYS A 80 11.60 -14.66 -0.13
CA LYS A 80 11.52 -16.04 -0.65
C LYS A 80 10.33 -16.27 -1.56
N HIS A 81 9.18 -15.67 -1.23
CA HIS A 81 7.89 -16.03 -1.82
C HIS A 81 7.27 -14.92 -2.67
N ASN A 82 7.88 -13.73 -2.72
CA ASN A 82 7.35 -12.56 -3.42
C ASN A 82 5.91 -12.22 -2.98
N THR A 83 5.64 -12.36 -1.68
CA THR A 83 4.28 -12.33 -1.11
C THR A 83 3.57 -11.01 -1.38
N LEU A 84 4.22 -9.86 -1.19
CA LEU A 84 3.61 -8.55 -1.48
C LEU A 84 3.33 -8.37 -2.98
N LEU A 85 4.24 -8.81 -3.84
CA LEU A 85 4.03 -8.73 -5.29
C LEU A 85 2.81 -9.56 -5.73
N LYS A 86 2.63 -10.74 -5.13
CA LYS A 86 1.46 -11.59 -5.39
C LYS A 86 0.18 -10.96 -4.83
N ALA A 87 0.23 -10.39 -3.63
CA ALA A 87 -0.91 -9.71 -3.01
C ALA A 87 -1.44 -8.53 -3.83
N VAL A 88 -0.54 -7.80 -4.53
CA VAL A 88 -0.91 -6.71 -5.44
C VAL A 88 -1.56 -7.23 -6.74
N LYS A 89 -1.13 -8.39 -7.24
CA LYS A 89 -1.62 -8.94 -8.52
C LYS A 89 -2.97 -9.65 -8.44
N GLN A 90 -3.40 -10.05 -7.25
CA GLN A 90 -4.71 -10.69 -7.01
C GLN A 90 -5.85 -9.65 -6.88
N GLN A 91 -5.84 -8.60 -7.70
CA GLN A 91 -6.92 -7.62 -7.75
C GLN A 91 -8.14 -8.16 -8.48
#